data_AF-A0A1F3E7D2-F1
#
_entry.id   AF-A0A1F3E7D2-F1
#
_cell.length_a   1.000
_cell.length_b   1.000
_cell.length_c   1.000
_cell.angle_alpha   90.00
_cell.angle_beta   90.00
_cell.angle_gamma   90.00
#
_symmetry.space_group_name_H-M   'P 1'
#
loop_
_entity.id
_entity.type
_entity.pdbx_description
1 polymer ?
#
loop_
_entity_poly.entity_id
_entity_poly.type
_entity_poly.pdbx_seq_one_letter_code
_entity_poly.pdbx_strand_id
1 'polypeptide(L)'
;MKSDETYKKLSQLVGKSGGKFSILEEQVDVNLQMIFFEFVNDLQKTKRDDEVILSESGKLMNTEVPDDEKKVLLAELSICESVQAYRVLENYLKNASQELKSWALLSFQYCRIGLESKLMDEHQVFISTGLGGKDSKLRYFIAGKHNAGLFFTDSQRKIIQTESECGFKKNNSVIEKIEFFNQYYILISLIPIEVDINKLVDDIIAESNQFGNFLSTRFLITNVKLLSIEEVEKYFSEKK
;
A
#
# COMPACT_ATOMS: atom_id res chain seq x y z
N MET A 1 -19.29 -1.79 -0.85
CA MET A 1 -19.88 -0.65 -1.59
C MET A 1 -18.91 0.51 -1.86
N LYS A 2 -18.28 1.18 -0.87
CA LYS A 2 -17.28 2.24 -1.19
C LYS A 2 -15.95 1.72 -1.78
N SER A 3 -15.57 0.49 -1.47
CA SER A 3 -14.34 -0.15 -1.96
C SER A 3 -14.41 -0.50 -3.46
N ASP A 4 -15.53 -1.03 -3.95
CA ASP A 4 -15.69 -1.46 -5.36
C ASP A 4 -15.52 -0.34 -6.40
N GLU A 5 -16.08 0.84 -6.14
CA GLU A 5 -15.93 1.97 -7.08
C GLU A 5 -14.49 2.45 -7.15
N THR A 6 -13.76 2.39 -6.03
CA THR A 6 -12.37 2.82 -5.95
C THR A 6 -11.46 1.85 -6.69
N TYR A 7 -11.69 0.53 -6.55
CA TYR A 7 -10.95 -0.48 -7.32
C TYR A 7 -11.23 -0.41 -8.82
N LYS A 8 -12.50 -0.24 -9.23
CA LYS A 8 -12.84 -0.09 -10.65
C LYS A 8 -12.16 1.13 -11.25
N LYS A 9 -12.07 2.23 -10.52
CA LYS A 9 -11.31 3.42 -10.94
C LYS A 9 -9.81 3.13 -11.03
N LEU A 10 -9.22 2.45 -10.06
CA LEU A 10 -7.80 2.08 -10.08
C LEU A 10 -7.46 1.20 -11.31
N SER A 11 -8.23 0.15 -11.53
CA SER A 11 -8.07 -0.75 -12.69
C SER A 11 -8.26 -0.01 -14.02
N GLN A 12 -9.22 0.92 -14.11
CA GLN A 12 -9.40 1.76 -15.29
C GLN A 12 -8.22 2.72 -15.53
N LEU A 13 -7.63 3.29 -14.48
CA LEU A 13 -6.47 4.17 -14.59
C LEU A 13 -5.24 3.42 -15.07
N VAL A 14 -4.99 2.23 -14.53
CA VAL A 14 -3.90 1.34 -14.98
C VAL A 14 -4.11 0.89 -16.43
N GLY A 15 -5.34 0.57 -16.81
CA GLY A 15 -5.67 0.22 -18.21
C GLY A 15 -5.43 1.38 -19.19
N LYS A 16 -5.63 2.63 -18.75
CA LYS A 16 -5.40 3.82 -19.58
C LYS A 16 -3.92 4.17 -19.75
N SER A 17 -3.05 3.80 -18.81
CA SER A 17 -1.60 4.04 -18.90
C SER A 17 -0.84 2.95 -19.68
N GLY A 18 -1.55 2.15 -20.49
CA GLY A 18 -0.95 1.02 -21.21
C GLY A 18 -0.50 -0.12 -20.30
N GLY A 19 -1.03 -0.19 -19.07
CA GLY A 19 -0.72 -1.23 -18.09
C GLY A 19 0.61 -1.04 -17.35
N LYS A 20 1.33 0.07 -17.57
CA LYS A 20 2.59 0.36 -16.87
C LYS A 20 2.33 1.20 -15.62
N PHE A 21 2.75 0.68 -14.48
CA PHE A 21 2.64 1.32 -13.17
C PHE A 21 3.78 0.87 -12.25
N SER A 22 4.08 1.71 -11.27
CA SER A 22 5.06 1.42 -10.22
C SER A 22 4.37 1.45 -8.87
N ILE A 23 4.65 0.46 -8.02
CA ILE A 23 4.05 0.34 -6.68
C ILE A 23 5.07 0.75 -5.62
N LEU A 24 4.63 1.55 -4.65
CA LEU A 24 5.38 1.75 -3.40
C LEU A 24 5.32 0.45 -2.58
N GLU A 25 6.45 -0.25 -2.45
CA GLU A 25 6.48 -1.54 -1.76
C GLU A 25 6.41 -1.40 -0.24
N GLU A 26 6.99 -0.32 0.27
CA GLU A 26 7.08 0.00 1.68
C GLU A 26 5.77 0.54 2.25
N GLN A 27 5.55 0.27 3.54
CA GLN A 27 4.40 0.80 4.28
C GLN A 27 4.67 2.25 4.71
N VAL A 28 3.81 3.17 4.27
CA VAL A 28 3.85 4.58 4.66
C VAL A 28 2.43 5.03 4.98
N ASP A 29 2.24 5.81 6.05
CA ASP A 29 0.91 6.31 6.41
C ASP A 29 0.26 7.07 5.25
N VAL A 30 -1.01 6.77 4.97
CA VAL A 30 -1.73 7.34 3.82
C VAL A 30 -1.89 8.85 3.93
N ASN A 31 -2.07 9.40 5.14
CA ASN A 31 -2.19 10.85 5.29
C ASN A 31 -0.86 11.54 4.99
N LEU A 32 0.25 10.93 5.42
CA LEU A 32 1.58 11.45 5.08
C LEU A 32 1.84 11.41 3.57
N GLN A 33 1.43 10.32 2.90
CA GLN A 33 1.51 10.23 1.44
C GLN A 33 0.72 11.37 0.78
N MET A 34 -0.52 11.62 1.21
CA MET A 34 -1.35 12.71 0.67
C MET A 34 -0.69 14.08 0.84
N ILE A 35 -0.22 14.39 2.06
CA ILE A 35 0.46 15.65 2.36
C ILE A 35 1.69 15.81 1.46
N PHE A 36 2.47 14.74 1.28
CA PHE A 36 3.64 14.76 0.40
C PHE A 36 3.26 15.05 -1.07
N PHE A 37 2.25 14.38 -1.61
CA PHE A 37 1.85 14.58 -3.01
C PHE A 37 1.26 15.96 -3.26
N GLU A 38 0.45 16.49 -2.34
CA GLU A 38 -0.04 17.87 -2.42
C GLU A 38 1.13 18.85 -2.43
N PHE A 39 2.10 18.63 -1.53
CA PHE A 39 3.29 19.46 -1.43
C PHE A 39 4.15 19.43 -2.70
N VAL A 40 4.40 18.24 -3.27
CA VAL A 40 5.13 18.09 -4.53
C VAL A 40 4.39 18.75 -5.70
N ASN A 41 3.07 18.59 -5.78
CA ASN A 41 2.25 19.23 -6.83
C ASN A 41 2.33 20.75 -6.77
N ASP A 42 2.42 21.33 -5.58
CA ASP A 42 2.60 22.77 -5.42
C ASP A 42 4.02 23.21 -5.79
N LEU A 43 5.05 22.47 -5.39
CA LEU A 43 6.43 22.73 -5.78
C LEU A 43 6.66 22.65 -7.28
N GLN A 44 5.96 21.77 -8.00
CA GLN A 44 6.06 21.69 -9.46
C GLN A 44 5.61 22.98 -10.15
N LYS A 45 4.64 23.70 -9.59
CA LYS A 45 4.14 24.98 -10.14
C LYS A 45 5.16 26.11 -9.98
N THR A 46 5.98 26.04 -8.95
CA THR A 46 7.01 27.04 -8.61
C THR A 46 8.40 26.41 -8.59
N LYS A 47 8.66 25.49 -9.53
CA LYS A 47 9.89 24.70 -9.55
C LYS A 47 11.11 25.62 -9.69
N ARG A 48 12.04 25.50 -8.73
CA ARG A 48 13.35 26.18 -8.79
C ARG A 48 14.26 25.48 -9.81
N ASP A 49 15.34 26.15 -10.17
CA ASP A 49 16.38 25.57 -11.01
C ASP A 49 16.99 24.33 -10.33
N ASP A 50 17.10 23.23 -11.09
CA ASP A 50 17.63 21.95 -10.60
C ASP A 50 19.08 22.09 -10.10
N GLU A 51 19.90 22.94 -10.72
CA GLU A 51 21.28 23.19 -10.27
C GLU A 51 21.32 23.86 -8.90
N VAL A 52 20.38 24.79 -8.64
CA VAL A 52 20.26 25.46 -7.34
C VAL A 52 19.86 24.45 -6.28
N ILE A 53 18.83 23.63 -6.54
CA ILE A 53 18.36 22.60 -5.60
C ILE A 53 19.50 21.62 -5.27
N LEU A 54 20.23 21.16 -6.29
CA LEU A 54 21.35 20.22 -6.12
C LEU A 54 22.50 20.84 -5.31
N SER A 55 22.82 22.11 -5.52
CA SER A 55 23.86 22.81 -4.75
C SER A 55 23.51 22.90 -3.25
N GLU A 56 22.22 22.92 -2.91
CA GLU A 56 21.75 22.99 -1.53
C GLU A 56 21.60 21.61 -0.86
N SER A 57 21.80 20.51 -1.61
CA SER A 57 21.65 19.14 -1.09
C SER A 57 22.47 18.84 0.16
N GLY A 58 23.63 19.52 0.35
CA GLY A 58 24.45 19.40 1.55
C GLY A 58 23.73 19.77 2.85
N LYS A 59 22.67 20.60 2.78
CA LYS A 59 21.83 20.96 3.94
C LYS A 59 21.13 19.77 4.56
N LEU A 60 20.86 18.70 3.80
CA LEU A 60 20.22 17.49 4.31
C LEU A 60 21.03 16.83 5.44
N MET A 61 22.36 16.88 5.34
CA MET A 61 23.27 16.29 6.32
C MET A 61 23.62 17.25 7.48
N ASN A 62 23.16 18.50 7.42
CA ASN A 62 23.43 19.48 8.47
C ASN A 62 22.44 19.30 9.64
N THR A 63 22.96 19.09 10.85
CA THR A 63 22.16 18.95 12.07
C THR A 63 21.53 20.26 12.55
N GLU A 64 22.07 21.41 12.11
CA GLU A 64 21.53 22.73 12.47
C GLU A 64 20.32 23.14 11.62
N VAL A 65 20.11 22.48 10.47
CA VAL A 65 18.99 22.78 9.58
C VAL A 65 17.72 22.12 10.13
N PRO A 66 16.62 22.89 10.32
CA PRO A 66 15.35 22.36 10.78
C PRO A 66 14.79 21.28 9.85
N ASP A 67 14.08 20.31 10.45
CA ASP A 67 13.52 19.19 9.70
C ASP A 67 12.48 19.62 8.65
N ASP A 68 11.76 20.73 8.88
CA ASP A 68 10.82 21.27 7.89
C ASP A 68 11.54 21.82 6.64
N GLU A 69 12.70 22.45 6.80
CA GLU A 69 13.52 22.87 5.65
C GLU A 69 14.08 21.66 4.89
N LYS A 70 14.46 20.60 5.61
CA LYS A 70 14.89 19.34 4.98
C LYS A 70 13.74 18.70 4.20
N LYS A 71 12.51 18.71 4.72
CA LYS A 71 11.34 18.19 3.99
C LYS A 71 11.11 18.93 2.67
N VAL A 72 11.25 20.25 2.67
CA VAL A 72 11.17 21.07 1.45
C VAL A 72 12.20 20.60 0.44
N LEU A 73 13.47 20.55 0.85
CA LEU A 73 14.59 20.17 -0.01
C LEU A 73 14.46 18.73 -0.53
N LEU A 74 14.00 17.78 0.31
CA LEU A 74 13.73 16.40 -0.10
C LEU A 74 12.66 16.32 -1.20
N ALA A 75 11.58 17.10 -1.08
CA ALA A 75 10.53 17.12 -2.07
C ALA A 75 10.99 17.80 -3.38
N GLU A 76 11.77 18.87 -3.30
CA GLU A 76 12.36 19.52 -4.47
C GLU A 76 13.35 18.62 -5.22
N LEU A 77 14.21 17.89 -4.49
CA LEU A 77 15.09 16.88 -5.09
C LEU A 77 14.29 15.79 -5.80
N SER A 78 13.10 15.45 -5.29
CA SER A 78 12.26 14.41 -5.90
C SER A 78 11.73 14.77 -7.29
N ILE A 79 11.59 16.06 -7.61
CA ILE A 79 11.08 16.56 -8.90
C ILE A 79 12.19 16.96 -9.89
N CYS A 80 13.47 16.79 -9.51
CA CYS A 80 14.61 17.13 -10.38
C CYS A 80 14.81 16.13 -11.53
N GLU A 81 14.20 14.94 -11.49
CA GLU A 81 14.30 13.89 -12.53
C GLU A 81 15.73 13.68 -13.07
N SER A 82 16.72 13.67 -12.16
CA SER A 82 18.13 13.58 -12.49
C SER A 82 18.82 12.47 -11.69
N VAL A 83 19.83 11.84 -12.31
CA VAL A 83 20.63 10.79 -11.66
C VAL A 83 21.35 11.32 -10.41
N GLN A 84 21.70 12.61 -10.40
CA GLN A 84 22.35 13.24 -9.26
C GLN A 84 21.39 13.35 -8.07
N ALA A 85 20.16 13.85 -8.30
CA ALA A 85 19.15 13.95 -7.26
C ALA A 85 18.77 12.57 -6.71
N TYR A 86 18.64 11.57 -7.60
CA TYR A 86 18.43 10.17 -7.22
C TYR A 86 19.50 9.67 -6.23
N ARG A 87 20.79 9.86 -6.56
CA ARG A 87 21.91 9.44 -5.69
C ARG A 87 21.95 10.17 -4.36
N VAL A 88 21.63 11.47 -4.35
CA VAL A 88 21.54 12.25 -3.11
C VAL A 88 20.45 11.68 -2.20
N LEU A 89 19.26 11.44 -2.74
CA LEU A 89 18.13 10.88 -2.00
C LEU A 89 18.41 9.46 -1.52
N GLU A 90 19.02 8.62 -2.37
CA GLU A 90 19.42 7.25 -2.01
C GLU A 90 20.41 7.26 -0.82
N ASN A 91 21.41 8.15 -0.88
CA ASN A 91 22.41 8.26 0.18
C ASN A 91 21.82 8.82 1.47
N TYR A 92 20.93 9.81 1.36
CA TYR A 92 20.26 10.39 2.52
C TYR A 92 19.33 9.40 3.20
N LEU A 93 18.55 8.62 2.44
CA LEU A 93 17.62 7.62 2.97
C LEU A 93 18.28 6.60 3.90
N LYS A 94 19.54 6.25 3.64
CA LYS A 94 20.34 5.34 4.49
C LYS A 94 20.63 5.91 5.88
N ASN A 95 20.69 7.23 6.00
CA ASN A 95 21.07 7.96 7.22
C ASN A 95 19.95 8.85 7.76
N ALA A 96 18.75 8.77 7.19
CA ALA A 96 17.63 9.63 7.55
C ALA A 96 17.22 9.40 9.02
N SER A 97 16.91 10.48 9.72
CA SER A 97 16.34 10.42 11.07
C SER A 97 14.99 9.68 11.04
N GLN A 98 14.57 9.15 12.19
CA GLN A 98 13.28 8.45 12.28
C GLN A 98 12.11 9.34 11.84
N GLU A 99 12.18 10.64 12.11
CA GLU A 99 11.16 11.64 11.75
C GLU A 99 11.11 11.91 10.24
N LEU A 100 12.27 11.94 9.57
CA LEU A 100 12.37 12.21 8.14
C LEU A 100 12.38 10.96 7.26
N LYS A 101 12.48 9.76 7.85
CA LYS A 101 12.62 8.51 7.10
C LYS A 101 11.51 8.29 6.09
N SER A 102 10.25 8.47 6.50
CA SER A 102 9.10 8.29 5.61
C SER A 102 9.06 9.35 4.51
N TRP A 103 9.43 10.59 4.81
CA TRP A 103 9.48 11.67 3.83
C TRP A 103 10.61 11.47 2.82
N ALA A 104 11.80 11.10 3.30
CA ALA A 104 12.94 10.75 2.46
C ALA A 104 12.63 9.55 1.54
N LEU A 105 11.91 8.55 2.06
CA LEU A 105 11.47 7.40 1.28
C LEU A 105 10.52 7.82 0.16
N LEU A 106 9.50 8.63 0.47
CA LEU A 106 8.56 9.14 -0.54
C LEU A 106 9.29 9.97 -1.61
N SER A 107 10.19 10.86 -1.19
CA SER A 107 11.02 11.64 -2.11
C SER A 107 11.88 10.77 -3.02
N PHE A 108 12.56 9.77 -2.46
CA PHE A 108 13.38 8.84 -3.23
C PHE A 108 12.55 8.07 -4.25
N GLN A 109 11.41 7.54 -3.83
CA GLN A 109 10.52 6.74 -4.68
C GLN A 109 9.89 7.58 -5.80
N TYR A 110 9.47 8.80 -5.48
CA TYR A 110 8.96 9.75 -6.48
C TYR A 110 10.04 10.10 -7.50
N CYS A 111 11.27 10.38 -7.05
CA CYS A 111 12.42 10.63 -7.93
C CYS A 111 12.71 9.44 -8.86
N ARG A 112 12.70 8.22 -8.31
CA ARG A 112 12.94 6.98 -9.06
C ARG A 112 11.95 6.84 -10.20
N ILE A 113 10.66 6.99 -9.91
CA ILE A 113 9.60 6.81 -10.90
C ILE A 113 9.61 7.92 -11.94
N GLY A 114 9.86 9.17 -11.53
CA GLY A 114 10.03 10.28 -12.45
C GLY A 114 11.20 10.05 -13.42
N LEU A 115 12.34 9.59 -12.89
CA LEU A 115 13.51 9.27 -13.70
C LEU A 115 13.26 8.08 -14.64
N GLU A 116 12.63 7.01 -14.17
CA GLU A 116 12.24 5.86 -14.99
C GLU A 116 11.28 6.27 -16.12
N SER A 117 10.27 7.09 -15.80
CA SER A 117 9.30 7.60 -16.78
C SER A 117 9.98 8.43 -17.86
N LYS A 118 10.91 9.31 -17.47
CA LYS A 118 11.71 10.13 -18.39
C LYS A 118 12.63 9.29 -19.29
N LEU A 119 13.24 8.24 -18.76
CA LEU A 119 14.10 7.33 -19.53
C LEU A 119 13.31 6.48 -20.52
N MET A 120 12.07 6.13 -20.18
CA MET A 120 11.19 5.32 -21.03
C MET A 120 10.36 6.14 -22.02
N ASP A 121 10.37 7.48 -21.93
CA ASP A 121 9.49 8.40 -22.67
C ASP A 121 7.99 8.02 -22.54
N GLU A 122 7.62 7.56 -21.35
CA GLU A 122 6.29 7.04 -21.04
C GLU A 122 5.85 7.50 -19.65
N HIS A 123 4.61 7.98 -19.53
CA HIS A 123 4.04 8.32 -18.22
C HIS A 123 3.66 7.05 -17.46
N GLN A 124 4.42 6.72 -16.40
CA GLN A 124 4.05 5.65 -15.48
C GLN A 124 3.08 6.14 -14.41
N VAL A 125 2.08 5.31 -14.08
CA VAL A 125 1.19 5.58 -12.94
C VAL A 125 1.88 5.14 -11.65
N PHE A 126 2.07 6.08 -10.71
CA PHE A 126 2.51 5.73 -9.37
C PHE A 126 1.33 5.29 -8.52
N ILE A 127 1.41 4.08 -7.97
CA ILE A 127 0.41 3.51 -7.06
C ILE A 127 1.04 3.36 -5.69
N SER A 128 0.44 4.01 -4.71
CA SER A 128 0.82 3.86 -3.31
C SER A 128 -0.39 3.49 -2.47
N THR A 129 -0.17 2.59 -1.52
CA THR A 129 -1.16 2.18 -0.52
C THR A 129 -0.48 2.24 0.85
N GLY A 130 -1.26 2.27 1.93
CA GLY A 130 -0.65 2.34 3.26
C GLY A 130 0.01 1.02 3.69
N LEU A 131 -0.45 -0.12 3.14
CA LEU A 131 0.18 -1.42 3.33
C LEU A 131 1.26 -1.76 2.29
N GLY A 132 1.45 -0.91 1.29
CA GLY A 132 2.37 -1.13 0.18
C GLY A 132 1.96 -2.30 -0.73
N GLY A 133 2.93 -2.82 -1.45
CA GLY A 133 2.75 -3.94 -2.35
C GLY A 133 4.08 -4.59 -2.76
N LYS A 134 4.03 -5.45 -3.78
CA LYS A 134 5.20 -6.14 -4.34
C LYS A 134 4.85 -6.80 -5.67
N ASP A 135 5.75 -6.79 -6.66
CA ASP A 135 5.60 -7.54 -7.92
C ASP A 135 4.21 -7.37 -8.58
N SER A 136 3.80 -6.10 -8.76
CA SER A 136 2.48 -5.72 -9.30
C SER A 136 1.26 -6.16 -8.48
N LYS A 137 1.46 -6.52 -7.21
CA LYS A 137 0.40 -6.92 -6.28
C LYS A 137 0.31 -5.91 -5.14
N LEU A 138 -0.91 -5.63 -4.69
CA LEU A 138 -1.16 -4.78 -3.53
C LEU A 138 -1.36 -5.65 -2.29
N ARG A 139 -0.87 -5.14 -1.15
CA ARG A 139 -1.05 -5.81 0.13
C ARG A 139 -2.41 -5.44 0.74
N TYR A 140 -3.15 -6.46 1.14
CA TYR A 140 -4.45 -6.33 1.77
C TYR A 140 -4.47 -6.99 3.14
N PHE A 141 -5.11 -6.31 4.08
CA PHE A 141 -5.62 -6.86 5.32
C PHE A 141 -7.07 -7.29 5.10
N ILE A 142 -7.35 -8.55 5.36
CA ILE A 142 -8.67 -9.17 5.22
C ILE A 142 -9.03 -9.78 6.56
N ALA A 143 -10.24 -9.50 7.06
CA ALA A 143 -10.73 -10.12 8.28
C ALA A 143 -12.13 -10.69 8.08
N GLY A 144 -12.36 -11.89 8.60
CA GLY A 144 -13.68 -12.52 8.61
C GLY A 144 -14.02 -13.05 10.00
N LYS A 145 -15.29 -13.45 10.17
CA LYS A 145 -15.85 -13.84 11.46
C LYS A 145 -16.61 -15.17 11.36
N HIS A 146 -16.58 -15.96 12.43
CA HIS A 146 -17.44 -17.11 12.62
C HIS A 146 -18.92 -16.66 12.70
N ASN A 147 -19.80 -17.28 11.92
CA ASN A 147 -21.21 -16.92 11.80
C ASN A 147 -21.94 -16.96 13.15
N ALA A 148 -21.74 -18.03 13.93
CA ALA A 148 -22.30 -18.17 15.28
C ALA A 148 -21.55 -17.42 16.40
N GLY A 149 -20.46 -16.69 16.08
CA GLY A 149 -19.64 -16.02 17.10
C GLY A 149 -18.86 -16.97 18.02
N LEU A 150 -18.54 -18.17 17.53
CA LEU A 150 -17.77 -19.16 18.26
C LEU A 150 -16.29 -19.11 17.86
N PHE A 151 -15.44 -19.68 18.70
CA PHE A 151 -14.05 -19.94 18.33
C PHE A 151 -13.96 -20.96 17.20
N PHE A 152 -13.02 -20.75 16.28
CA PHE A 152 -12.76 -21.74 15.23
C PHE A 152 -12.08 -22.98 15.82
N THR A 153 -12.68 -24.14 15.56
CA THR A 153 -12.08 -25.47 15.79
C THR A 153 -10.88 -25.69 14.87
N ASP A 154 -9.99 -26.62 15.22
CA ASP A 154 -8.81 -26.92 14.40
C ASP A 154 -9.18 -27.37 12.98
N SER A 155 -10.26 -28.14 12.85
CA SER A 155 -10.81 -28.54 11.54
C SER A 155 -11.25 -27.33 10.72
N GLN A 156 -11.99 -26.39 11.31
CA GLN A 156 -12.43 -25.17 10.62
C GLN A 156 -11.25 -24.27 10.23
N ARG A 157 -10.24 -24.13 11.12
CA ARG A 157 -9.02 -23.37 10.80
C ARG A 157 -8.31 -23.95 9.59
N LYS A 158 -8.18 -25.28 9.54
CA LYS A 158 -7.56 -26.00 8.42
C LYS A 158 -8.35 -25.84 7.13
N ILE A 159 -9.69 -25.86 7.19
CA ILE A 159 -10.56 -25.58 6.03
C ILE A 159 -10.31 -24.16 5.52
N ILE A 160 -10.37 -23.15 6.39
CA ILE A 160 -10.12 -21.75 6.01
C ILE A 160 -8.74 -21.60 5.36
N GLN A 161 -7.71 -22.20 5.96
CA GLN A 161 -6.35 -22.18 5.39
C GLN A 161 -6.31 -22.79 4.00
N THR A 162 -6.86 -23.99 3.84
CA THR A 162 -6.82 -24.74 2.58
C THR A 162 -7.59 -24.03 1.47
N GLU A 163 -8.80 -23.55 1.76
CA GLU A 163 -9.61 -22.84 0.76
C GLU A 163 -9.02 -21.48 0.42
N SER A 164 -8.43 -20.79 1.40
CA SER A 164 -7.68 -19.55 1.14
C SER A 164 -6.47 -19.84 0.24
N GLU A 165 -5.61 -20.80 0.58
CA GLU A 165 -4.46 -21.15 -0.26
C GLU A 165 -4.87 -21.52 -1.68
N CYS A 166 -5.95 -22.28 -1.84
CA CYS A 166 -6.52 -22.65 -3.14
C CYS A 166 -7.02 -21.43 -3.93
N GLY A 167 -7.88 -20.61 -3.33
CA GLY A 167 -8.46 -19.43 -3.96
C GLY A 167 -7.42 -18.38 -4.33
N PHE A 168 -6.49 -18.07 -3.42
CA PHE A 168 -5.43 -17.10 -3.65
C PHE A 168 -4.46 -17.59 -4.73
N LYS A 169 -4.03 -18.86 -4.70
CA LYS A 169 -3.11 -19.42 -5.71
C LYS A 169 -3.73 -19.41 -7.12
N LYS A 170 -5.02 -19.73 -7.25
CA LYS A 170 -5.75 -19.68 -8.54
C LYS A 170 -5.74 -18.28 -9.17
N ASN A 171 -5.64 -17.24 -8.35
CA ASN A 171 -5.67 -15.85 -8.78
C ASN A 171 -4.27 -15.19 -8.80
N ASN A 172 -3.18 -15.99 -8.75
CA ASN A 172 -1.80 -15.49 -8.69
C ASN A 172 -1.56 -14.55 -7.48
N SER A 173 -2.27 -14.80 -6.38
CA SER A 173 -2.15 -14.07 -5.12
C SER A 173 -1.32 -14.87 -4.11
N VAL A 174 -0.68 -14.18 -3.17
CA VAL A 174 0.20 -14.78 -2.17
C VAL A 174 -0.32 -14.44 -0.78
N ILE A 175 -0.54 -15.45 0.06
CA ILE A 175 -0.84 -15.25 1.48
C ILE A 175 0.48 -15.04 2.22
N GLU A 176 0.63 -13.90 2.88
CA GLU A 176 1.78 -13.59 3.71
C GLU A 176 1.57 -14.04 5.16
N LYS A 177 0.33 -13.97 5.65
CA LYS A 177 -0.01 -14.31 7.03
C LYS A 177 -1.45 -14.77 7.14
N ILE A 178 -1.70 -15.77 7.97
CA ILE A 178 -3.03 -16.12 8.45
C ILE A 178 -2.99 -16.28 9.97
N GLU A 179 -3.91 -15.62 10.67
CA GLU A 179 -4.04 -15.69 12.12
C GLU A 179 -5.49 -15.88 12.54
N PHE A 180 -5.68 -16.56 13.66
CA PHE A 180 -6.98 -16.80 14.25
C PHE A 180 -7.00 -16.21 15.64
N PHE A 181 -8.02 -15.40 15.94
CA PHE A 181 -8.21 -14.80 17.24
C PHE A 181 -9.69 -14.79 17.61
N ASN A 182 -10.03 -15.38 18.75
CA ASN A 182 -11.41 -15.55 19.18
C ASN A 182 -12.29 -16.16 18.07
N GLN A 183 -13.32 -15.43 17.67
CA GLN A 183 -14.27 -15.75 16.61
C GLN A 183 -13.87 -15.17 15.23
N TYR A 184 -12.66 -14.64 15.10
CA TYR A 184 -12.17 -13.95 13.90
C TYR A 184 -10.97 -14.68 13.30
N TYR A 185 -10.80 -14.48 12.00
CA TYR A 185 -9.56 -14.79 11.30
C TYR A 185 -9.09 -13.56 10.54
N ILE A 186 -7.78 -13.42 10.44
CA ILE A 186 -7.10 -12.33 9.75
C ILE A 186 -6.18 -12.95 8.70
N LEU A 187 -6.23 -12.39 7.50
CA LEU A 187 -5.39 -12.73 6.36
C LEU A 187 -4.64 -11.47 5.92
N ILE A 188 -3.33 -11.59 5.74
CA ILE A 188 -2.51 -10.60 5.05
C ILE A 188 -2.07 -11.24 3.74
N SER A 189 -2.30 -10.55 2.63
CA SER A 189 -2.05 -11.13 1.31
C SER A 189 -1.67 -10.09 0.27
N LEU A 190 -0.85 -10.50 -0.69
CA LEU A 190 -0.52 -9.77 -1.91
C LEU A 190 -1.43 -10.24 -3.04
N ILE A 191 -2.23 -9.32 -3.59
CA ILE A 191 -3.24 -9.62 -4.61
C ILE A 191 -2.99 -8.75 -5.84
N PRO A 192 -2.97 -9.31 -7.06
CA PRO A 192 -2.87 -8.54 -8.29
C PRO A 192 -3.99 -7.51 -8.43
N ILE A 193 -3.70 -6.37 -9.05
CA ILE A 193 -4.65 -5.25 -9.19
C ILE A 193 -5.87 -5.64 -10.04
N GLU A 194 -5.70 -6.60 -10.93
CA GLU A 194 -6.73 -7.07 -11.86
C GLU A 194 -7.76 -8.00 -11.19
N VAL A 195 -7.46 -8.52 -10.00
CA VAL A 195 -8.31 -9.48 -9.28
C VAL A 195 -9.40 -8.74 -8.52
N ASP A 196 -10.66 -9.16 -8.71
CA ASP A 196 -11.77 -8.72 -7.89
C ASP A 196 -11.66 -9.36 -6.49
N ILE A 197 -11.11 -8.59 -5.55
CA ILE A 197 -10.86 -9.07 -4.19
C ILE A 197 -12.14 -9.41 -3.42
N ASN A 198 -13.25 -8.69 -3.65
CA ASN A 198 -14.51 -8.98 -2.97
C ASN A 198 -15.02 -10.34 -3.44
N LYS A 199 -15.03 -10.55 -4.77
CA LYS A 199 -15.40 -11.85 -5.34
C LYS A 199 -14.48 -12.98 -4.87
N LEU A 200 -13.17 -12.76 -4.85
CA LEU A 200 -12.20 -13.75 -4.36
C LEU A 200 -12.52 -14.18 -2.91
N VAL A 201 -12.77 -13.22 -2.02
CA VAL A 201 -13.09 -13.50 -0.62
C VAL A 201 -14.46 -14.15 -0.48
N ASP A 202 -15.45 -13.70 -1.24
CA ASP A 202 -16.79 -14.32 -1.30
C ASP A 202 -16.71 -15.78 -1.74
N ASP A 203 -15.95 -16.09 -2.80
CA ASP A 203 -15.76 -17.45 -3.30
C ASP A 203 -15.10 -18.34 -2.23
N ILE A 204 -14.06 -17.85 -1.54
CA ILE A 204 -13.39 -18.59 -0.45
C ILE A 204 -14.35 -18.86 0.71
N ILE A 205 -15.18 -17.88 1.09
CA ILE A 205 -16.19 -18.05 2.14
C ILE A 205 -17.23 -19.08 1.71
N ALA A 206 -17.70 -19.02 0.46
CA ALA A 206 -18.68 -19.96 -0.08
C ALA A 206 -18.17 -21.40 -0.08
N GLU A 207 -16.93 -21.63 -0.57
CA GLU A 207 -16.31 -22.96 -0.57
C GLU A 207 -16.10 -23.47 0.87
N SER A 208 -15.58 -22.63 1.77
CA SER A 208 -15.41 -23.01 3.18
C SER A 208 -16.75 -23.38 3.85
N ASN A 209 -17.83 -22.69 3.50
CA ASN A 209 -19.15 -22.92 4.05
C ASN A 209 -19.84 -24.20 3.56
N GLN A 210 -19.32 -24.85 2.52
CA GLN A 210 -19.76 -26.20 2.14
C GLN A 210 -19.49 -27.23 3.26
N PHE A 211 -18.54 -26.92 4.17
CA PHE A 211 -18.14 -27.78 5.28
C PHE A 211 -18.81 -27.41 6.62
N GLY A 212 -20.05 -26.92 6.58
CA GLY A 212 -20.87 -26.70 7.79
C GLY A 212 -21.27 -25.24 8.05
N ASN A 213 -21.21 -24.37 7.02
CA ASN A 213 -21.74 -23.01 7.02
C ASN A 213 -21.36 -22.14 8.24
N PHE A 214 -20.08 -22.16 8.59
CA PHE A 214 -19.56 -21.60 9.83
C PHE A 214 -18.94 -20.20 9.68
N LEU A 215 -18.65 -19.74 8.45
CA LEU A 215 -18.16 -18.40 8.16
C LEU A 215 -19.32 -17.43 7.88
N SER A 216 -19.21 -16.23 8.43
CA SER A 216 -20.07 -15.11 8.04
C SER A 216 -19.74 -14.67 6.61
N THR A 217 -20.76 -14.32 5.83
CA THR A 217 -20.60 -13.66 4.53
C THR A 217 -20.12 -12.23 4.65
N ARG A 218 -20.15 -11.65 5.86
CA ARG A 218 -19.59 -10.33 6.12
C ARG A 218 -18.10 -10.47 6.40
N PHE A 219 -17.31 -9.69 5.68
CA PHE A 219 -15.87 -9.57 5.85
C PHE A 219 -15.43 -8.10 5.79
N LEU A 220 -14.21 -7.85 6.24
CA LEU A 220 -13.52 -6.57 6.15
C LEU A 220 -12.32 -6.71 5.23
N ILE A 221 -12.12 -5.73 4.35
CA ILE A 221 -10.95 -5.61 3.48
C ILE A 221 -10.41 -4.19 3.57
N THR A 222 -9.10 -4.04 3.70
CA THR A 222 -8.42 -2.74 3.58
C THR A 222 -6.98 -2.90 3.08
N ASN A 223 -6.49 -1.93 2.31
CA ASN A 223 -5.08 -1.77 1.92
C ASN A 223 -4.43 -0.53 2.59
N VAL A 224 -5.10 0.06 3.57
CA VAL A 224 -4.66 1.30 4.23
C VAL A 224 -3.74 1.04 5.42
N LYS A 225 -4.11 0.11 6.31
CA LYS A 225 -3.30 -0.22 7.48
C LYS A 225 -3.67 -1.60 8.01
N LEU A 226 -2.79 -2.16 8.84
CA LEU A 226 -3.12 -3.34 9.63
C LEU A 226 -4.04 -2.89 10.76
N LEU A 227 -5.22 -3.50 10.86
CA LEU A 227 -6.16 -3.18 11.93
C LEU A 227 -5.81 -3.95 13.20
N SER A 228 -5.99 -3.29 14.34
CA SER A 228 -5.96 -3.98 15.62
C SER A 228 -7.18 -4.89 15.77
N ILE A 229 -7.08 -5.87 16.68
CA ILE A 229 -8.20 -6.75 17.02
C ILE A 229 -9.42 -5.93 17.47
N GLU A 230 -9.21 -4.88 18.26
CA GLU A 230 -10.28 -3.98 18.74
C GLU A 230 -10.99 -3.27 17.59
N GLU A 231 -10.24 -2.82 16.56
CA GLU A 231 -10.82 -2.20 15.37
C GLU A 231 -11.64 -3.20 14.54
N VAL A 232 -11.17 -4.44 14.43
CA VAL A 232 -11.90 -5.53 13.78
C VAL A 232 -13.20 -5.84 14.55
N GLU A 233 -13.13 -5.96 15.87
CA GLU A 233 -14.29 -6.19 16.73
C GLU A 233 -15.32 -5.05 16.64
N LYS A 234 -14.84 -3.80 16.64
CA LYS A 234 -15.68 -2.63 16.43
C LYS A 234 -16.38 -2.68 15.08
N TYR A 235 -15.67 -2.99 14.00
CA TYR A 235 -16.26 -3.12 12.67
C TYR A 235 -17.40 -4.15 12.64
N PHE A 236 -17.21 -5.32 13.25
CA PHE A 236 -18.22 -6.38 13.27
C PHE A 236 -19.35 -6.16 14.28
N SER A 237 -19.19 -5.28 15.27
CA SER A 237 -20.23 -4.95 16.25
C SER A 237 -21.14 -3.79 15.82
N GLU A 238 -20.64 -2.83 15.05
CA GLU A 238 -21.32 -1.56 14.72
C GLU A 238 -22.48 -1.67 13.70
N LYS A 239 -22.82 -2.86 13.21
CA LYS A 239 -24.03 -3.04 12.38
C LYS A 239 -24.74 -4.33 12.76
N LYS A 240 -25.63 -4.23 13.75
CA LYS A 240 -26.84 -5.06 13.85
C LYS A 240 -27.94 -4.44 13.01
#